data_AF-A0A7S3T713-F1
#
_entry.id   AF-A0A7S3T713-F1
#
_cell.length_a   1.000
_cell.length_b   1.000
_cell.length_c   1.000
_cell.angle_alpha   90.00
_cell.angle_beta   90.00
_cell.angle_gamma   90.00
#
_symmetry.space_group_name_H-M   'P 1'
#
loop_
_entity.id
_entity.type
_entity.pdbx_description
1 polymer ?
#
loop_
_entity_poly.entity_id
_entity_poly.type
_entity_poly.pdbx_seq_one_letter_code
_entity_poly.pdbx_strand_id
1 'polypeptide(L)'
;WLLKHCPPGARLTASLQYEARVQAGGTLALLLLWLAALGWRSLLLTWLLPAYLGPPLLYFVQMHEHAACALDPDGLSNTRTTLTSPLLNFVMWNMSYHAEHHLYTI
;
A
#
# COMPACT_ATOMS: atom_id res chain seq x y z
N TRP A 1 -1.40 -3.11 -10.75
CA TRP A 1 -1.49 -2.92 -12.21
C TRP A 1 -1.28 -4.21 -13.02
N LEU A 2 -0.44 -5.16 -12.57
CA LEU A 2 -0.26 -6.48 -13.22
C LEU A 2 -1.48 -7.44 -13.15
N LEU A 3 -2.43 -7.21 -12.25
CA LEU A 3 -3.56 -8.12 -12.04
C LEU A 3 -4.76 -7.87 -12.99
N LYS A 4 -4.82 -6.75 -13.70
CA LYS A 4 -5.93 -6.46 -14.64
C LYS A 4 -5.92 -7.32 -15.91
N HIS A 5 -4.79 -7.99 -16.20
CA HIS A 5 -4.61 -8.83 -17.40
C HIS A 5 -4.42 -10.32 -17.08
N CYS A 6 -4.72 -10.75 -15.84
CA CYS A 6 -4.56 -12.14 -15.45
C CYS A 6 -5.67 -12.99 -16.10
N PRO A 7 -5.37 -13.90 -17.06
CA PRO A 7 -6.42 -14.68 -17.70
C PRO A 7 -7.10 -15.60 -16.68
N PRO A 8 -8.41 -15.88 -16.84
CA PRO A 8 -9.12 -16.79 -15.96
C PRO A 8 -8.40 -18.15 -15.91
N GLY A 9 -7.97 -18.58 -14.73
CA GLY A 9 -7.24 -19.84 -14.54
C GLY A 9 -5.70 -19.73 -14.59
N ALA A 10 -5.14 -18.52 -14.73
CA ALA A 10 -3.71 -18.31 -14.54
C ALA A 10 -3.27 -18.76 -13.15
N ARG A 11 -2.32 -19.69 -13.11
CA ARG A 11 -1.66 -20.12 -11.88
C ARG A 11 -0.45 -19.24 -11.63
N LEU A 12 -0.21 -18.89 -10.36
CA LEU A 12 1.05 -18.28 -9.96
C LEU A 12 2.20 -19.18 -10.43
N THR A 13 3.18 -18.58 -11.11
CA THR A 13 4.38 -19.30 -11.53
C THR A 13 5.12 -19.83 -10.29
N ALA A 14 5.91 -20.89 -10.46
CA ALA A 14 6.73 -21.42 -9.38
C ALA A 14 7.68 -20.36 -8.80
N SER A 15 8.18 -19.43 -9.65
CA SER A 15 9.02 -18.31 -9.23
C SER A 15 8.27 -17.33 -8.32
N LEU A 16 7.05 -16.92 -8.69
CA LEU A 16 6.23 -16.02 -7.87
C LEU A 16 5.86 -16.65 -6.52
N GLN A 17 5.56 -17.96 -6.51
CA GLN A 17 5.30 -18.67 -5.26
C GLN A 17 6.55 -18.74 -4.37
N TYR A 18 7.72 -18.93 -4.97
CA TYR A 18 8.99 -18.93 -4.26
C TYR A 18 9.32 -17.56 -3.67
N GLU A 19 9.23 -16.49 -4.47
CA GLU A 19 9.43 -15.12 -4.01
C GLU A 19 8.50 -14.77 -2.84
N ALA A 20 7.21 -15.10 -2.96
CA ALA A 20 6.24 -14.88 -1.90
C ALA A 20 6.61 -15.64 -0.60
N ARG A 21 7.08 -16.89 -0.70
CA ARG A 21 7.51 -17.68 0.46
C ARG A 21 8.77 -17.10 1.10
N VAL A 22 9.74 -16.67 0.30
CA VAL A 22 10.98 -16.04 0.79
C VAL A 22 10.64 -14.73 1.51
N GLN A 23 9.79 -13.90 0.92
CA GLN A 23 9.36 -12.65 1.54
C GLN A 23 8.57 -12.88 2.83
N ALA A 24 7.63 -13.83 2.84
CA ALA A 24 6.87 -14.17 4.03
C ALA A 24 7.75 -14.75 5.15
N GLY A 25 8.63 -15.69 4.81
CA GLY A 25 9.57 -16.31 5.75
C GLY A 25 10.58 -15.31 6.31
N GLY A 26 11.16 -14.46 5.45
CA GLY A 26 12.06 -13.39 5.87
C GLY A 26 11.38 -12.37 6.77
N THR A 27 10.15 -11.96 6.43
CA THR A 27 9.36 -11.07 7.29
C THR A 27 9.12 -11.71 8.65
N LEU A 28 8.63 -12.95 8.70
CA LEU A 28 8.40 -13.65 9.96
C LEU A 28 9.68 -13.76 10.81
N ALA A 29 10.80 -14.11 10.19
CA ALA A 29 12.09 -14.20 10.88
C ALA A 29 12.49 -12.85 11.51
N LEU A 30 12.35 -11.74 10.79
CA LEU A 30 12.63 -10.40 11.31
C LEU A 30 11.72 -10.03 12.47
N LEU A 31 10.43 -10.38 12.41
CA LEU A 31 9.49 -10.13 13.51
C LEU A 31 9.82 -10.93 14.77
N LEU A 32 10.23 -12.18 14.61
CA LEU A 32 10.68 -13.01 15.73
C LEU A 32 11.97 -12.48 16.35
N LEU A 33 12.92 -12.06 15.50
CA LEU A 33 14.17 -11.42 15.97
C LEU A 33 13.88 -10.10 16.70
N TRP A 34 13.00 -9.26 16.16
CA TRP A 34 12.56 -8.03 16.82
C TRP A 34 11.92 -8.36 18.17
N LEU A 35 10.95 -9.27 18.20
CA LEU A 35 10.26 -9.69 19.42
C LEU A 35 11.25 -10.17 20.48
N ALA A 36 12.27 -10.94 20.10
CA ALA A 36 13.31 -11.44 21.00
C ALA A 36 14.24 -10.32 21.50
N ALA A 37 14.61 -9.37 20.64
CA ALA A 37 15.60 -8.32 20.95
C ALA A 37 15.00 -7.11 21.69
N LEU A 38 13.80 -6.66 21.32
CA LEU A 38 13.19 -5.40 21.80
C LEU A 38 11.84 -5.60 22.51
N GLY A 39 11.32 -6.84 22.52
CA GLY A 39 10.08 -7.20 23.20
C GLY A 39 8.81 -6.81 22.44
N TRP A 40 7.69 -7.37 22.90
CA TRP A 40 6.40 -7.25 22.22
C TRP A 40 5.85 -5.81 22.18
N ARG A 41 6.15 -4.99 23.18
CA ARG A 41 5.66 -3.60 23.26
C ARG A 41 6.25 -2.75 22.13
N SER A 42 7.55 -2.90 21.86
CA SER A 42 8.21 -2.20 20.75
C SER A 42 7.56 -2.60 19.43
N LEU A 43 7.48 -3.91 19.16
CA LEU A 43 6.87 -4.43 17.94
C LEU A 43 5.42 -3.97 17.74
N LEU A 44 4.63 -3.98 18.81
CA LEU A 44 3.24 -3.55 18.78
C LEU A 44 3.12 -2.06 18.44
N LEU A 45 3.83 -1.19 19.18
CA LEU A 45 3.64 0.26 19.11
C LEU A 45 4.26 0.88 17.85
N THR A 46 5.39 0.37 17.38
CA THR A 46 6.12 0.98 16.27
C THR A 46 5.83 0.36 14.92
N TRP A 47 5.25 -0.85 14.88
CA TRP A 47 4.99 -1.54 13.61
C TRP A 47 3.55 -2.04 13.48
N LEU A 48 3.10 -2.95 14.35
CA LEU A 48 1.78 -3.57 14.18
C LEU A 48 0.63 -2.56 14.27
N LEU A 49 0.67 -1.66 15.25
CA LEU A 49 -0.38 -0.66 15.44
C LEU A 49 -0.42 0.34 14.27
N PRO A 50 0.69 0.99 13.83
CA PRO A 50 0.70 1.78 12.61
C PRO A 50 0.25 1.01 11.37
N ALA A 51 0.71 -0.23 11.19
CA ALA A 51 0.36 -1.05 10.03
C ALA A 51 -1.13 -1.42 9.98
N TYR A 52 -1.79 -1.55 11.13
CA TYR A 52 -3.23 -1.83 11.21
C TYR A 52 -4.09 -0.57 11.04
N LEU A 53 -3.66 0.56 11.58
CA LEU A 53 -4.40 1.83 11.52
C LEU A 53 -4.17 2.62 10.22
N GLY A 54 -3.03 2.43 9.56
CA GLY A 54 -2.69 3.10 8.31
C GLY A 54 -3.66 2.80 7.16
N PRO A 55 -3.95 1.53 6.83
CA PRO A 55 -4.79 1.18 5.69
C PRO A 55 -6.22 1.77 5.76
N PRO A 56 -6.94 1.75 6.90
CA PRO A 56 -8.23 2.42 7.00
C PRO A 56 -8.16 3.92 6.66
N LEU A 57 -7.17 4.64 7.19
CA LEU A 57 -6.99 6.08 6.93
C LEU A 57 -6.67 6.35 5.45
N LEU A 58 -5.76 5.56 4.88
CA LEU A 58 -5.41 5.62 3.46
C LEU A 58 -6.61 5.32 2.57
N TYR A 59 -7.41 4.32 2.92
CA TYR A 59 -8.57 3.89 2.13
C TYR A 59 -9.63 5.00 2.03
N PHE A 60 -9.87 5.74 3.12
CA PHE A 60 -10.80 6.87 3.09
C PHE A 60 -10.42 7.90 2.03
N VAL A 61 -9.13 8.22 1.88
CA VAL A 61 -8.69 9.20 0.88
C VAL A 61 -8.63 8.56 -0.52
N GLN A 62 -8.14 7.33 -0.65
CA GLN A 62 -8.06 6.63 -1.94
C GLN A 62 -9.40 6.45 -2.63
N MET A 63 -10.47 6.19 -1.86
CA MET A 63 -11.83 6.13 -2.43
C MET A 63 -12.19 7.46 -3.11
N HIS A 64 -11.82 8.59 -2.53
CA HIS A 64 -12.08 9.91 -3.10
C HIS A 64 -11.16 10.24 -4.27
N GLU A 65 -10.00 9.61 -4.41
CA GLU A 65 -9.08 9.86 -5.54
C GLU A 65 -9.60 9.26 -6.85
N HIS A 66 -10.41 8.21 -6.80
CA HIS A 66 -10.94 7.53 -8.00
C HIS A 66 -12.46 7.63 -8.16
N ALA A 67 -13.20 8.01 -7.11
CA ALA A 67 -14.66 8.06 -7.17
C ALA A 67 -15.16 9.01 -8.27
N ALA A 68 -16.00 8.53 -9.18
CA ALA A 68 -16.51 9.30 -10.31
C ALA A 68 -15.44 9.85 -11.28
N CYS A 69 -14.20 9.36 -11.22
CA CYS A 69 -13.22 9.56 -12.29
C CYS A 69 -13.46 8.56 -13.43
N ALA A 70 -12.78 8.75 -14.57
CA ALA A 70 -12.92 7.84 -15.72
C ALA A 70 -12.45 6.43 -15.33
N LEU A 71 -13.06 5.37 -15.86
CA LEU A 71 -12.70 3.98 -15.54
C LEU A 71 -11.66 3.39 -16.51
N ASP A 72 -10.90 4.26 -17.16
CA ASP A 72 -9.91 3.88 -18.15
C ASP A 72 -8.51 3.65 -17.51
N PRO A 73 -7.50 3.19 -18.28
CA PRO A 73 -6.16 2.91 -17.75
C PRO A 73 -5.27 4.14 -17.54
N ASP A 74 -5.65 5.32 -18.04
CA ASP A 74 -4.87 6.55 -17.89
C ASP A 74 -4.95 7.06 -16.45
N GLY A 75 -3.80 7.14 -15.79
CA GLY A 75 -3.70 7.61 -14.42
C GLY A 75 -4.17 9.06 -14.25
N LEU A 76 -4.11 9.89 -15.29
CA LEU A 76 -4.50 11.30 -15.18
C LEU A 76 -6.02 11.50 -15.31
N SER A 77 -6.72 10.65 -16.06
CA SER A 77 -8.19 10.68 -16.17
C SER A 77 -8.87 9.85 -15.08
N ASN A 78 -8.21 8.80 -14.58
CA ASN A 78 -8.72 7.88 -13.57
C ASN A 78 -8.44 8.33 -12.12
N THR A 79 -7.62 9.36 -11.91
CA THR A 79 -7.29 9.86 -10.56
C THR A 79 -7.48 11.37 -10.43
N ARG A 80 -7.48 11.88 -9.20
CA ARG A 80 -7.46 13.33 -8.89
C ARG A 80 -6.72 13.60 -7.59
N THR A 81 -6.33 14.86 -7.41
CA THR A 81 -5.89 15.41 -6.13
C THR A 81 -7.07 15.52 -5.17
N THR A 82 -6.92 14.97 -3.96
CA THR A 82 -7.89 15.14 -2.87
C THR A 82 -7.34 16.16 -1.87
N LEU A 83 -7.96 17.33 -1.77
CA LEU A 83 -7.52 18.34 -0.81
C LEU A 83 -7.88 17.91 0.62
N THR A 84 -6.86 17.75 1.46
CA THR A 84 -7.01 17.34 2.86
C THR A 84 -6.30 18.32 3.80
N SER A 85 -6.40 18.09 5.12
CA SER A 85 -5.69 18.91 6.09
C SER A 85 -4.17 18.70 6.00
N PRO A 86 -3.34 19.70 6.35
CA PRO A 86 -1.88 19.56 6.34
C PRO A 86 -1.36 18.39 7.19
N LEU A 87 -2.05 18.11 8.31
CA LEU A 87 -1.73 16.96 9.17
C LEU A 87 -1.95 15.64 8.43
N LEU A 88 -3.07 15.51 7.71
CA LEU A 88 -3.36 14.28 6.98
C LEU A 88 -2.42 14.10 5.80
N ASN A 89 -2.11 15.18 5.07
CA ASN A 89 -1.06 15.18 4.04
C ASN A 89 0.30 14.76 4.62
N PHE A 90 0.68 15.26 5.80
CA PHE A 90 1.94 14.85 6.45
C PHE A 90 1.96 13.35 6.80
N VAL A 91 0.91 12.84 7.45
CA VAL A 91 0.83 11.43 7.87
C VAL A 91 0.81 10.49 6.66
N MET A 92 0.15 10.89 5.57
CA MET A 92 0.06 10.09 4.35
C MET A 92 1.16 10.41 3.33
N TRP A 93 2.23 11.11 3.72
CA TRP A 93 3.33 11.47 2.82
C TRP A 93 2.83 12.11 1.51
N ASN A 94 1.95 13.10 1.59
CA ASN A 94 1.39 13.79 0.44
C ASN A 94 0.68 12.88 -0.60
N MET A 95 0.34 11.62 -0.27
CA MET A 95 -0.34 10.71 -1.21
C MET A 95 -1.66 11.24 -1.75
N SER A 96 -2.31 12.19 -1.05
CA SER A 96 -3.53 12.85 -1.51
C SER A 96 -3.36 13.64 -2.82
N TYR A 97 -2.12 13.98 -3.20
CA TYR A 97 -1.76 14.53 -4.51
C TYR A 97 -1.57 13.41 -5.55
N HIS A 98 -2.53 12.47 -5.64
CA HIS A 98 -2.37 11.23 -6.40
C HIS A 98 -2.22 11.47 -7.91
N ALA A 99 -2.94 12.45 -8.46
CA ALA A 99 -2.81 12.80 -9.89
C ALA A 99 -1.40 13.29 -10.23
N GLU A 100 -0.79 14.09 -9.34
CA GLU A 100 0.57 14.58 -9.48
C GLU A 100 1.59 13.44 -9.41
N HIS A 101 1.36 12.43 -8.56
CA HIS A 101 2.20 11.22 -8.52
C HIS A 101 2.10 10.40 -9.82
N HIS A 102 0.91 10.33 -10.43
CA HIS A 102 0.75 9.68 -11.73
C HIS A 102 1.38 10.49 -12.88
N LEU A 103 1.38 11.82 -12.78
CA LEU A 103 2.02 12.69 -13.77
C LEU A 103 3.54 12.64 -13.68
N TYR A 104 4.08 12.56 -12.46
CA TYR A 104 5.50 12.53 -12.15
C TYR A 104 5.88 11.26 -11.40
N THR A 105 5.89 10.14 -12.11
CA THR A 105 6.42 8.88 -11.57
C THR A 105 7.94 8.98 -11.47
N ILE A 106 8.47 9.18 -10.25
CA ILE A 106 9.91 9.02 -9.95
C ILE A 106 10.25 7.53 -9.93
#